data_AF-A0A380FQ89-F1
#
_entry.id   AF-A0A380FQ89-F1
#
_cell.length_a   1.000
_cell.length_b   1.000
_cell.length_c   1.000
_cell.angle_alpha   90.00
_cell.angle_beta   90.00
_cell.angle_gamma   90.00
#
_symmetry.space_group_name_H-M   'P 1'
#
loop_
_entity.id
_entity.type
_entity.pdbx_description
1 polymer ?
#
loop_
_entity_poly.entity_id
_entity_poly.type
_entity_poly.pdbx_seq_one_letter_code
_entity_poly.pdbx_strand_id
1 'polypeptide(L)'
;MSIICLVFSTYLTLYFKNFVLLIKILGFIYLLYLAFSVFKSHEKGKDNRSCYRLRDGLYLQYMNPKTIVYVLTAIVSYATVQSSSYFMMISYTLIIALIGVSGAIAWSLMGLCFKQLLTKYNTQYKIIMSASLVILACMMLFE
;
A
#
# COMPACT_ATOMS: atom_id res chain seq x y z
N MET A 1 21.60 19.84 29.43
CA MET A 1 21.31 19.70 27.98
C MET A 1 21.08 18.25 27.57
N SER A 2 22.02 17.33 27.81
CA SER A 2 21.87 15.91 27.42
C SER A 2 20.70 15.18 28.07
N ILE A 3 20.40 15.47 29.35
CA ILE A 3 19.25 14.87 30.08
C ILE A 3 17.91 15.34 29.49
N ILE A 4 17.80 16.62 29.12
CA ILE A 4 16.60 17.20 28.49
C ILE A 4 16.36 16.58 27.11
N CYS A 5 17.43 16.38 26.33
CA CYS A 5 17.35 15.69 25.04
C CYS A 5 16.89 14.23 25.19
N LEU A 6 17.36 13.53 26.21
CA LEU A 6 17.00 12.13 26.47
C LEU A 6 15.54 11.99 26.93
N VAL A 7 15.06 12.88 27.80
CA VAL A 7 13.64 12.93 28.21
C VAL A 7 12.74 13.28 27.01
N PHE A 8 13.14 14.26 26.19
CA PHE A 8 12.37 14.63 25.00
C PHE A 8 12.32 13.50 23.96
N SER A 9 13.46 12.85 23.69
CA SER A 9 13.55 11.73 22.75
C SER A 9 12.72 10.54 23.20
N THR A 10 12.76 10.18 24.49
CA THR A 10 11.96 9.08 25.04
C THR A 10 10.46 9.37 24.99
N TYR A 11 10.02 10.60 25.30
CA TYR A 11 8.63 11.02 25.11
C TYR A 11 8.18 10.93 23.66
N LEU A 12 9.03 11.37 22.72
CA LEU A 12 8.73 11.31 21.28
C LEU A 12 8.63 9.87 20.79
N THR A 13 9.52 8.98 21.24
CA THR A 13 9.46 7.54 20.92
C THR A 13 8.21 6.88 21.50
N LEU A 14 7.78 7.22 22.72
CA LEU A 14 6.55 6.68 23.31
C LEU A 14 5.29 7.11 22.52
N TYR A 15 5.19 8.39 22.17
CA TYR A 15 4.09 8.89 21.34
C TYR A 15 4.07 8.23 19.97
N PHE A 16 5.23 8.11 19.31
CA PHE A 16 5.33 7.45 18.01
C PHE A 16 4.95 5.97 18.10
N LYS A 17 5.38 5.26 19.15
CA LYS A 17 5.03 3.86 19.38
C LYS A 17 3.52 3.65 19.57
N ASN A 18 2.87 4.51 20.35
CA ASN A 18 1.41 4.47 20.53
C ASN A 18 0.66 4.76 19.23
N PHE A 19 1.13 5.72 18.43
CA PHE A 19 0.55 6.04 17.13
C PHE A 19 0.67 4.89 16.13
N VAL A 20 1.85 4.26 16.05
CA VAL A 20 2.07 3.07 15.21
C VAL A 20 1.17 1.91 15.66
N LEU A 21 0.99 1.72 16.96
CA LEU A 21 0.10 0.68 17.51
C LEU A 21 -1.36 0.92 17.12
N LEU A 22 -1.85 2.18 17.18
CA LEU A 22 -3.18 2.54 16.70
C LEU A 22 -3.37 2.23 15.21
N ILE A 23 -2.38 2.57 14.37
CA ILE A 23 -2.42 2.26 12.94
C ILE A 23 -2.43 0.74 12.71
N LYS A 24 -1.65 -0.03 13.47
CA LYS A 24 -1.62 -1.50 13.39
C LYS A 24 -2.98 -2.11 13.72
N ILE A 25 -3.63 -1.67 14.80
CA ILE A 25 -4.97 -2.16 15.18
C ILE A 25 -6.00 -1.81 14.10
N LEU A 26 -6.00 -0.57 13.61
CA LEU A 26 -6.90 -0.16 12.52
C LEU A 26 -6.66 -0.97 11.25
N GLY A 27 -5.40 -1.20 10.90
CA GLY A 27 -4.98 -2.03 9.76
C GLY A 27 -5.43 -3.48 9.90
N PHE A 28 -5.28 -4.07 11.09
CA PHE A 28 -5.75 -5.42 11.41
C PHE A 28 -7.25 -5.58 11.21
N ILE A 29 -8.05 -4.68 11.81
CA ILE A 29 -9.52 -4.70 11.70
C ILE A 29 -9.92 -4.51 10.23
N TYR A 30 -9.25 -3.60 9.51
CA TYR A 30 -9.51 -3.36 8.10
C TYR A 30 -9.20 -4.58 7.22
N LEU A 31 -8.07 -5.25 7.45
CA LEU A 31 -7.69 -6.46 6.70
C LEU A 31 -8.65 -7.63 6.96
N LEU A 32 -9.10 -7.81 8.21
CA LEU A 32 -10.14 -8.78 8.56
C LEU A 32 -11.46 -8.47 7.87
N TYR A 33 -11.88 -7.21 7.89
CA TYR A 33 -13.07 -6.75 7.18
C TYR A 33 -12.96 -7.02 5.67
N LEU A 34 -11.79 -6.73 5.08
CA LEU A 34 -11.53 -6.97 3.67
C LEU A 34 -11.58 -8.46 3.34
N ALA A 35 -10.97 -9.32 4.16
CA ALA A 35 -10.99 -10.78 4.00
C ALA A 35 -12.43 -11.32 4.00
N PHE A 36 -13.24 -10.88 4.96
CA PHE A 36 -14.65 -11.24 5.04
C PHE A 36 -15.44 -10.71 3.83
N SER A 37 -15.19 -9.47 3.40
CA SER A 37 -15.84 -8.87 2.23
C SER A 37 -15.49 -9.61 0.93
N VAL A 38 -14.24 -10.03 0.75
CA VAL A 38 -13.79 -10.81 -0.41
C VAL A 38 -14.42 -12.21 -0.41
N PHE A 39 -14.53 -12.84 0.77
CA PHE A 39 -15.16 -14.15 0.89
C PHE A 39 -16.68 -14.10 0.65
N LYS A 40 -17.38 -13.10 1.21
CA LYS A 40 -18.83 -12.90 1.08
C LYS A 40 -19.25 -12.30 -0.26
N SER A 41 -18.29 -11.86 -1.09
CA SER A 41 -18.52 -11.35 -2.44
C SER A 41 -19.20 -12.41 -3.31
N HIS A 42 -20.54 -12.48 -3.28
CA HIS A 42 -21.33 -13.12 -4.30
C HIS A 42 -21.24 -12.26 -5.56
N GLU A 43 -21.20 -12.90 -6.73
CA GLU A 43 -21.31 -12.22 -8.03
C GLU A 43 -22.68 -11.54 -8.12
N LYS A 44 -22.83 -10.37 -7.47
CA LYS A 44 -23.98 -9.51 -7.68
C LYS A 44 -23.97 -9.18 -9.17
N GLY A 45 -25.08 -9.52 -9.81
CA GLY A 45 -25.29 -9.40 -11.24
C GLY A 45 -24.77 -8.06 -11.76
N LYS A 46 -24.19 -8.15 -12.97
CA LYS A 46 -23.75 -7.06 -13.82
C LYS A 46 -24.84 -5.98 -13.94
N ASP A 47 -24.93 -5.02 -13.01
CA ASP A 47 -25.82 -3.88 -13.24
C ASP A 47 -25.39 -2.56 -12.59
N ASN A 48 -24.07 -2.30 -12.61
CA ASN A 48 -23.60 -0.92 -12.63
C ASN A 48 -22.29 -0.86 -13.40
N ARG A 49 -22.42 -0.68 -14.73
CA ARG A 49 -21.30 -0.30 -15.61
C ARG A 49 -20.92 1.17 -15.34
N SER A 50 -20.51 1.50 -14.12
CA SER A 50 -19.62 2.63 -13.94
C SER A 50 -18.32 2.24 -14.63
N CYS A 51 -18.13 2.70 -15.87
CA CYS A 51 -16.85 2.58 -16.56
C CYS A 51 -15.81 3.27 -15.68
N TYR A 52 -15.11 2.50 -14.84
CA TYR A 52 -13.99 3.00 -14.05
C TYR A 52 -13.01 3.62 -15.03
N ARG A 53 -12.87 4.94 -14.96
CA ARG A 53 -11.97 5.69 -15.83
C ARG A 53 -10.55 5.52 -15.30
N LEU A 54 -9.56 5.73 -16.15
CA LEU A 54 -8.15 5.76 -15.76
C LEU A 54 -7.90 6.67 -14.53
N ARG A 55 -8.67 7.76 -14.43
CA ARG A 55 -8.64 8.69 -13.29
C ARG A 55 -9.02 8.03 -11.97
N ASP A 56 -10.05 7.18 -11.95
CA ASP A 56 -10.48 6.49 -10.74
C ASP A 56 -9.41 5.51 -10.27
N GLY A 57 -8.74 4.83 -11.20
CA GLY A 57 -7.57 3.99 -10.92
C GLY A 57 -6.40 4.79 -10.36
N LEU A 58 -6.13 5.99 -10.89
CA LEU A 58 -5.08 6.89 -10.39
C LEU A 58 -5.37 7.35 -8.95
N TYR A 59 -6.61 7.76 -8.66
CA TYR A 59 -7.01 8.15 -7.31
C TYR A 59 -6.89 6.99 -6.32
N LEU A 60 -7.28 5.78 -6.72
CA LEU A 60 -7.12 4.58 -5.89
C LEU A 60 -5.65 4.23 -5.62
N GLN A 61 -4.76 4.42 -6.59
CA GLN A 61 -3.31 4.23 -6.39
C GLN A 61 -2.71 5.25 -5.42
N TYR A 62 -3.16 6.51 -5.52
CA TYR A 62 -2.71 7.59 -4.63
C TYR A 62 -3.18 7.39 -3.18
N MET A 63 -4.41 6.93 -2.98
CA MET A 63 -4.95 6.62 -1.66
C MET A 63 -4.33 5.36 -1.03
N ASN A 64 -3.59 4.55 -1.80
CA ASN A 64 -2.98 3.33 -1.28
C ASN A 64 -1.73 3.68 -0.43
N PRO A 65 -1.75 3.45 0.89
CA PRO A 65 -0.63 3.79 1.76
C PRO A 65 0.65 3.04 1.37
N LYS A 66 0.54 1.86 0.73
CA LYS A 66 1.69 1.10 0.23
C LYS A 66 2.47 1.88 -0.82
N THR A 67 1.78 2.54 -1.74
CA THR A 67 2.41 3.34 -2.80
C THR A 67 3.12 4.55 -2.21
N ILE A 68 2.47 5.24 -1.26
CA ILE A 68 3.04 6.40 -0.57
C ILE A 68 4.33 6.01 0.15
N VAL A 69 4.29 4.94 0.94
CA VAL A 69 5.46 4.46 1.70
C VAL A 69 6.59 4.04 0.76
N TYR A 70 6.28 3.38 -0.36
CA TYR A 70 7.28 3.01 -1.37
C TYR A 70 7.98 4.24 -1.96
N VAL A 71 7.22 5.24 -2.43
CA VAL A 71 7.79 6.45 -3.02
C VAL A 71 8.59 7.24 -2.00
N LEU A 72 8.09 7.38 -0.77
CA LEU A 72 8.79 8.06 0.33
C LEU A 72 10.13 7.35 0.63
N THR A 73 10.11 6.03 0.74
CA THR A 73 11.31 5.23 1.00
C THR A 73 12.31 5.37 -0.15
N ALA A 74 11.86 5.33 -1.40
CA ALA A 74 12.71 5.52 -2.57
C ALA A 74 13.35 6.91 -2.59
N ILE A 75 12.59 7.97 -2.29
CA ILE A 75 13.12 9.35 -2.21
C ILE A 75 14.13 9.46 -1.08
N VAL A 76 13.84 8.95 0.12
CA VAL A 76 14.79 8.99 1.24
C VAL A 76 16.06 8.21 0.88
N SER A 77 15.94 6.95 0.44
CA SER A 77 17.11 6.12 0.14
C SER A 77 17.96 6.62 -1.02
N TYR A 78 17.35 7.16 -2.09
CA TYR A 78 18.08 7.52 -3.31
C TYR A 78 18.30 9.02 -3.47
N ALA A 79 17.33 9.87 -3.13
CA ALA A 79 17.48 11.32 -3.32
C ALA A 79 18.24 11.99 -2.16
N THR A 80 18.13 11.51 -0.92
CA THR A 80 18.81 12.15 0.22
C THR A 80 20.22 11.61 0.47
N VAL A 81 20.47 10.32 0.20
CA VAL A 81 21.78 9.69 0.46
C VAL A 81 22.77 9.96 -0.68
N GLN A 82 22.30 10.03 -1.93
CA GLN A 82 23.17 10.02 -3.10
C GLN A 82 23.53 11.41 -3.66
N SER A 83 22.83 12.48 -3.26
CA SER A 83 22.91 13.78 -3.93
C SER A 83 23.21 14.96 -3.01
N SER A 84 24.31 15.68 -3.30
CA SER A 84 24.72 16.91 -2.60
C SER A 84 24.17 18.20 -3.20
N SER A 85 23.54 18.13 -4.38
CA SER A 85 23.03 19.30 -5.13
C SER A 85 21.55 19.16 -5.46
N TYR A 86 20.79 20.25 -5.27
CA TYR A 86 19.35 20.32 -5.50
C TYR A 86 18.92 19.87 -6.91
N PHE A 87 19.74 20.14 -7.92
CA PHE A 87 19.43 19.75 -9.30
C PHE A 87 19.46 18.24 -9.50
N MET A 88 20.37 17.55 -8.78
CA MET A 88 20.51 16.10 -8.85
C MET A 88 19.39 15.38 -8.08
N MET A 89 18.90 15.97 -6.99
CA MET A 89 17.72 15.45 -6.27
C MET A 89 16.47 15.45 -7.15
N ILE A 90 16.27 16.52 -7.94
CA ILE A 90 15.13 16.64 -8.86
C ILE A 90 15.20 15.57 -9.94
N SER A 91 16.38 15.34 -10.54
CA SER A 91 16.54 14.32 -11.57
C SER A 91 16.32 12.90 -11.04
N TYR A 92 16.84 12.56 -9.86
CA TYR A 92 16.56 11.26 -9.22
C TYR A 92 15.08 11.06 -8.93
N THR A 93 14.41 12.08 -8.41
CA THR A 93 12.97 12.04 -8.14
C THR A 93 12.17 11.79 -9.42
N LEU A 94 12.55 12.44 -10.53
CA LEU A 94 11.89 12.28 -11.82
C LEU A 94 12.08 10.87 -12.39
N ILE A 95 13.28 10.29 -12.27
CA ILE A 95 13.57 8.91 -12.67
C ILE A 95 12.73 7.92 -11.87
N ILE A 96 12.67 8.07 -10.53
CA ILE A 96 11.85 7.21 -9.66
C ILE A 96 10.38 7.30 -10.04
N ALA A 97 9.87 8.50 -10.33
CA ALA A 97 8.50 8.70 -10.78
C ALA A 97 8.22 7.97 -12.10
N LEU A 98 9.13 8.05 -13.08
CA LEU A 98 8.99 7.34 -14.36
C LEU A 98 8.97 5.81 -14.18
N ILE A 99 9.82 5.27 -13.32
CA ILE A 99 9.84 3.84 -12.98
C ILE A 99 8.52 3.44 -12.29
N GLY A 100 8.00 4.27 -11.39
CA GLY A 100 6.72 4.03 -10.74
C GLY A 100 5.56 3.97 -11.73
N VAL A 101 5.50 4.91 -12.68
CA VAL A 101 4.45 4.95 -13.72
C VAL A 101 4.57 3.76 -14.68
N SER A 102 5.76 3.44 -15.16
CA SER A 102 5.96 2.29 -16.05
C SER A 102 5.60 0.97 -15.37
N GLY A 103 5.95 0.82 -14.09
CA GLY A 103 5.54 -0.31 -13.25
C GLY A 103 4.03 -0.40 -13.10
N ALA A 104 3.35 0.72 -12.85
CA ALA A 104 1.88 0.76 -12.74
C ALA A 104 1.18 0.38 -14.06
N ILE A 105 1.71 0.83 -15.21
CA ILE A 105 1.20 0.48 -16.53
C ILE A 105 1.39 -1.02 -16.79
N ALA A 106 2.60 -1.54 -16.55
CA ALA A 106 2.91 -2.96 -16.71
C ALA A 106 2.01 -3.83 -15.83
N TRP A 107 1.82 -3.43 -14.57
CA TRP A 107 0.93 -4.11 -13.63
C TRP A 107 -0.52 -4.10 -14.09
N SER A 108 -1.01 -2.97 -14.60
CA SER A 108 -2.37 -2.86 -15.13
C SER A 108 -2.59 -3.77 -16.34
N LEU A 109 -1.61 -3.84 -17.25
CA LEU A 109 -1.68 -4.74 -18.42
C LEU A 109 -1.67 -6.20 -17.99
N MET A 110 -0.78 -6.56 -17.07
CA MET A 110 -0.72 -7.92 -16.54
C MET A 110 -1.99 -8.29 -15.77
N GLY A 111 -2.59 -7.33 -15.05
CA GLY A 111 -3.87 -7.48 -14.36
C GLY A 111 -5.03 -7.81 -15.30
N LEU A 112 -5.03 -7.32 -16.55
CA LEU A 112 -6.03 -7.71 -17.55
C LEU A 112 -5.91 -9.18 -17.94
N CYS A 113 -4.68 -9.67 -18.10
CA CYS A 113 -4.41 -11.09 -18.36
C CYS A 113 -4.83 -11.96 -17.17
N PHE A 114 -4.40 -11.58 -15.96
CA PHE A 114 -4.79 -12.30 -14.73
C PHE A 114 -6.29 -12.26 -14.49
N LYS A 115 -6.99 -11.18 -14.83
CA LYS A 115 -8.45 -11.09 -14.68
C LYS A 115 -9.14 -12.24 -15.39
N GLN A 116 -8.70 -12.63 -16.59
CA GLN A 116 -9.29 -13.76 -17.31
C GLN A 116 -9.09 -15.09 -16.56
N LEU A 117 -7.88 -15.32 -16.04
CA LEU A 117 -7.54 -16.49 -15.23
C LEU A 117 -8.33 -16.53 -13.91
N LEU A 118 -8.39 -15.41 -13.21
CA LEU A 118 -9.04 -15.22 -11.91
C LEU A 118 -10.55 -15.39 -12.00
N THR A 119 -11.17 -14.90 -13.09
CA THR A 119 -12.61 -15.06 -13.32
C THR A 119 -12.96 -16.54 -13.58
N LYS A 120 -12.05 -17.31 -14.19
CA LYS A 120 -12.23 -18.76 -14.40
C LYS A 120 -12.19 -19.56 -13.10
N TYR A 121 -11.37 -19.18 -12.12
CA TYR A 121 -11.23 -19.86 -10.82
C TYR A 121 -11.69 -19.00 -9.64
N ASN A 122 -12.84 -18.32 -9.80
CA ASN A 122 -13.29 -17.27 -8.88
C ASN A 122 -13.40 -17.75 -7.41
N THR A 123 -13.94 -18.96 -7.17
CA THR A 123 -14.12 -19.50 -5.81
C THR A 123 -12.79 -19.82 -5.12
N GLN A 124 -11.88 -20.51 -5.81
CA GLN A 124 -10.57 -20.88 -5.26
C GLN A 124 -9.73 -19.64 -4.98
N TYR A 125 -9.76 -18.67 -5.91
CA TYR A 125 -9.08 -17.39 -5.71
C TYR A 125 -9.59 -16.62 -4.50
N LYS A 126 -10.91 -16.51 -4.30
CA LYS A 126 -11.48 -15.83 -3.13
C LYS A 126 -11.04 -16.46 -1.81
N ILE A 127 -10.99 -17.79 -1.75
CA ILE A 127 -10.55 -18.53 -0.55
C ILE A 127 -9.07 -18.23 -0.27
N ILE A 128 -8.20 -18.39 -1.27
CA ILE A 128 -6.75 -18.17 -1.12
C ILE A 128 -6.46 -16.70 -0.75
N MET A 129 -7.13 -15.75 -1.41
CA MET A 129 -6.95 -14.33 -1.15
C MET A 129 -7.44 -13.92 0.25
N SER A 130 -8.60 -14.44 0.67
CA SER A 130 -9.11 -14.21 2.03
C SER A 130 -8.19 -14.81 3.09
N ALA A 131 -7.71 -16.05 2.89
CA ALA A 131 -6.76 -16.69 3.80
C ALA A 131 -5.46 -15.90 3.93
N SER A 132 -4.90 -15.44 2.80
CA SER A 132 -3.70 -14.59 2.79
C SER A 132 -3.91 -13.28 3.56
N LEU A 133 -5.06 -12.62 3.39
CA LEU A 133 -5.40 -11.40 4.14
C LEU A 133 -5.49 -11.64 5.65
N VAL A 134 -6.07 -12.76 6.08
CA VAL A 134 -6.13 -13.12 7.51
C VAL A 134 -4.73 -13.40 8.05
N ILE A 135 -3.89 -14.12 7.32
CA ILE A 135 -2.49 -14.39 7.71
C ILE A 135 -1.73 -13.06 7.87
N LEU A 136 -1.86 -12.15 6.90
CA LEU A 136 -1.23 -10.82 6.96
C LEU A 136 -1.75 -9.99 8.13
N ALA A 137 -3.05 -10.04 8.41
CA ALA A 137 -3.64 -9.36 9.56
C ALA A 137 -3.02 -9.89 10.86
N CYS A 138 -2.94 -11.21 11.04
CA CYS A 138 -2.29 -11.81 12.20
C CYS A 138 -0.82 -11.38 12.31
N MET A 139 -0.04 -11.48 11.21
CA MET A 139 1.36 -11.05 11.21
C MET A 139 1.53 -9.58 11.63
N MET A 140 0.64 -8.69 11.17
CA MET A 140 0.69 -7.25 11.52
C MET A 140 0.48 -6.96 13.01
N LEU A 141 -0.19 -7.86 13.75
CA LEU A 141 -0.38 -7.77 15.19
C LEU A 141 0.77 -8.39 16.00
N PHE A 142 1.44 -9.41 15.47
CA PHE A 142 2.49 -10.16 16.16
C PHE A 142 3.91 -9.60 15.92
N GLU A 143 4.16 -8.91 14.80
CA GLU A 143 5.31 -8.02 14.60
C GLU A 143 5.00 -6.61 15.11
#